data_AF-A0A549SHA7-F1
#
_entry.id   AF-A0A549SHA7-F1
#
_cell.length_a   1.000
_cell.length_b   1.000
_cell.length_c   1.000
_cell.angle_alpha   90.00
_cell.angle_beta   90.00
_cell.angle_gamma   90.00
#
_symmetry.space_group_name_H-M   'P 1'
#
loop_
_entity.id
_entity.type
_entity.pdbx_description
1 polymer ?
#
loop_
_entity_poly.entity_id
_entity_poly.type
_entity_poly.pdbx_seq_one_letter_code
_entity_poly.pdbx_strand_id
1 'polypeptide(L)'
;MKSKFFTEHDLATLANICRVAAERFKDHEAEFRKLAAAPPSPDPKSLLPAGDTALRLADQFALQAREAAAFASRFDRSEPFTIPHSGGDAEE
;
A
#
# COMPACT_ATOMS: atom_id res chain seq x y z
N MET A 1 -31.10 -8.87 -7.15
CA MET A 1 -29.94 -8.02 -6.84
C MET A 1 -28.79 -8.93 -6.40
N LYS A 2 -27.66 -8.93 -7.12
CA LYS A 2 -26.48 -9.65 -6.65
C LYS A 2 -25.89 -8.87 -5.47
N SER A 3 -25.39 -9.56 -4.47
CA SER A 3 -24.73 -8.93 -3.31
C SER A 3 -23.55 -9.80 -2.91
N LYS A 4 -22.49 -9.17 -2.41
CA LYS A 4 -21.32 -9.89 -1.89
C LYS A 4 -21.28 -9.70 -0.38
N PHE A 5 -21.36 -10.82 0.33
CA PHE A 5 -21.13 -10.87 1.76
C PHE A 5 -19.63 -11.04 2.03
N PHE A 6 -19.09 -10.22 2.92
CA PHE A 6 -17.73 -10.31 3.42
C PHE A 6 -17.77 -10.94 4.81
N THR A 7 -17.14 -12.09 4.91
CA THR A 7 -17.04 -12.88 6.15
C THR A 7 -15.91 -12.36 7.04
N GLU A 8 -15.84 -12.85 8.28
CA GLU A 8 -14.70 -12.61 9.17
C GLU A 8 -13.37 -13.06 8.54
N HIS A 9 -13.39 -14.16 7.79
CA HIS A 9 -12.20 -14.66 7.09
C HIS A 9 -11.75 -13.70 5.98
N ASP A 10 -12.68 -13.12 5.23
CA ASP A 10 -12.37 -12.11 4.21
C ASP A 10 -11.76 -10.86 4.85
N LEU A 11 -12.32 -10.41 5.97
CA LEU A 11 -11.82 -9.26 6.73
C LEU A 11 -10.41 -9.52 7.27
N ALA A 12 -10.18 -10.68 7.87
CA ALA A 12 -8.85 -11.09 8.34
C ALA A 12 -7.83 -11.15 7.20
N THR A 13 -8.25 -11.63 6.03
CA THR A 13 -7.41 -11.67 4.82
C THR A 13 -7.05 -10.27 4.36
N LEU A 14 -8.03 -9.36 4.26
CA LEU A 14 -7.80 -7.96 3.89
C LEU A 14 -6.89 -7.25 4.89
N ALA A 15 -7.11 -7.45 6.19
CA ALA A 15 -6.23 -6.93 7.23
C ALA A 15 -4.80 -7.41 7.06
N ASN A 16 -4.59 -8.71 6.83
CA ASN A 16 -3.27 -9.30 6.60
C ASN A 16 -2.57 -8.70 5.37
N ILE A 17 -3.27 -8.56 4.25
CA ILE A 17 -2.72 -7.93 3.04
C ILE A 17 -2.24 -6.51 3.35
N CYS A 18 -3.07 -5.72 4.05
CA CYS A 18 -2.72 -4.35 4.44
C CYS A 18 -1.51 -4.30 5.40
N ARG A 19 -1.40 -5.23 6.36
CA ARG A 19 -0.22 -5.31 7.25
C ARG A 19 1.06 -5.61 6.45
N VAL A 20 1.01 -6.62 5.58
CA VAL A 20 2.17 -6.98 4.76
C VAL A 20 2.57 -5.84 3.83
N ALA A 21 1.60 -5.14 3.24
CA ALA A 21 1.85 -3.95 2.44
C ALA A 21 2.53 -2.84 3.27
N ALA A 22 2.05 -2.58 4.48
CA ALA A 22 2.63 -1.58 5.37
C ALA A 22 4.11 -1.87 5.68
N GLU A 23 4.46 -3.13 5.99
CA GLU A 23 5.86 -3.51 6.24
C GLU A 23 6.72 -3.36 4.98
N ARG A 24 6.24 -3.79 3.81
CA ARG A 24 6.97 -3.59 2.55
C ARG A 24 7.19 -2.11 2.22
N PHE A 25 6.21 -1.26 2.50
CA PHE A 25 6.38 0.18 2.30
C PHE A 25 7.42 0.78 3.25
N LYS A 26 7.51 0.32 4.50
CA LYS A 26 8.60 0.74 5.41
C LYS A 26 9.97 0.31 4.90
N ASP A 27 10.08 -0.90 4.36
CA ASP A 27 11.33 -1.39 3.79
C ASP A 27 11.77 -0.50 2.60
N HIS A 28 10.84 -0.18 1.70
CA HIS A 28 11.11 0.73 0.58
C HIS A 28 11.44 2.14 1.05
N GLU A 29 10.71 2.69 2.03
CA GLU A 29 11.06 3.98 2.64
C GLU A 29 12.52 3.96 3.09
N ALA A 30 12.92 2.95 3.86
CA ALA A 30 14.29 2.85 4.37
C ALA A 30 15.32 2.74 3.24
N GLU A 31 15.02 2.02 2.17
CA GLU A 31 15.88 1.93 0.98
C GLU A 31 16.04 3.28 0.28
N PHE A 32 14.93 4.00 0.03
CA PHE A 32 14.99 5.30 -0.63
C PHE A 32 15.62 6.39 0.24
N ARG A 33 15.50 6.32 1.58
CA ARG A 33 16.27 7.20 2.48
C ARG A 33 17.78 6.96 2.34
N LYS A 34 18.21 5.70 2.22
CA LYS A 34 19.63 5.37 1.96
C LYS A 34 20.09 5.92 0.62
N LEU A 35 19.28 5.77 -0.44
CA LEU A 35 19.58 6.33 -1.76
C LEU A 35 19.63 7.86 -1.76
N ALA A 36 18.76 8.52 -1.01
CA ALA A 36 18.78 9.97 -0.87
C ALA A 36 20.06 10.49 -0.20
N ALA A 37 20.60 9.74 0.77
CA ALA A 37 21.84 10.06 1.47
C ALA A 37 23.11 9.58 0.75
N ALA A 38 22.98 8.74 -0.28
CA ALA A 38 24.11 8.21 -1.02
C ALA A 38 24.74 9.29 -1.91
N PRO A 39 26.07 9.22 -2.14
CA PRO A 39 26.72 10.08 -3.13
C PRO A 39 26.13 9.79 -4.53
N PRO A 40 26.19 10.77 -5.45
CA PRO A 40 25.73 10.58 -6.83
C PRO A 40 26.39 9.37 -7.47
N SER A 41 25.60 8.57 -8.20
CA SER A 41 26.12 7.42 -8.94
C SER A 41 27.22 7.88 -9.90
N PRO A 42 28.39 7.21 -9.93
CA PRO A 42 29.43 7.50 -10.90
C PRO A 42 29.04 7.06 -12.32
N ASP A 43 28.04 6.18 -12.46
CA ASP A 43 27.47 5.81 -13.76
C ASP A 43 26.48 6.90 -14.23
N PRO A 44 26.79 7.63 -15.33
CA PRO A 44 25.93 8.68 -15.86
C PRO A 44 24.63 8.15 -16.49
N LYS A 45 24.49 6.82 -16.68
CA LYS A 45 23.27 6.18 -17.18
C LYS A 45 22.43 5.53 -16.07
N SER A 46 22.78 5.76 -14.80
CA SER A 46 22.02 5.20 -13.68
C SER A 46 20.58 5.73 -13.68
N LEU A 47 19.63 4.79 -13.64
CA LEU A 47 18.19 5.08 -13.52
C LEU A 47 17.72 5.08 -12.07
N LEU A 48 18.62 4.85 -11.11
CA LEU A 48 18.26 4.87 -9.70
C LEU A 48 17.99 6.31 -9.25
N PRO A 49 16.88 6.55 -8.53
CA PRO A 49 16.62 7.87 -7.99
C PRO A 49 17.67 8.19 -6.92
N ALA A 50 18.10 9.46 -6.88
CA ALA A 50 19.08 9.97 -5.92
C ALA A 50 18.63 11.34 -5.38
N GLY A 51 19.25 11.78 -4.28
CA GLY A 51 18.99 13.07 -3.65
C GLY A 51 17.49 13.30 -3.40
N ASP A 52 16.99 14.48 -3.80
CA ASP A 52 15.61 14.90 -3.58
C ASP A 52 14.56 13.97 -4.21
N THR A 53 14.87 13.34 -5.35
CA THR A 53 13.93 12.41 -5.99
C THR A 53 13.75 11.15 -5.15
N ALA A 54 14.85 10.59 -4.63
CA ALA A 54 14.79 9.47 -3.70
C ALA A 54 14.11 9.88 -2.38
N LEU A 55 14.35 11.10 -1.90
CA LEU A 55 13.71 11.61 -0.69
C LEU A 55 12.19 11.70 -0.83
N ARG A 56 11.69 12.24 -1.95
CA ARG A 56 10.25 12.28 -2.23
C ARG A 56 9.62 10.90 -2.30
N LEU A 57 10.30 9.93 -2.92
CA LEU A 57 9.84 8.55 -2.96
C LEU A 57 9.78 7.94 -1.55
N ALA A 58 10.79 8.19 -0.72
CA ALA A 58 10.78 7.75 0.68
C ALA A 58 9.58 8.33 1.45
N ASP A 59 9.27 9.62 1.29
CA ASP A 59 8.12 10.25 1.94
C ASP A 59 6.78 9.66 1.45
N GLN A 60 6.68 9.32 0.17
CA GLN A 60 5.49 8.65 -0.39
C GLN A 60 5.32 7.24 0.20
N PHE A 61 6.39 6.45 0.29
CA PHE A 61 6.33 5.13 0.92
C PHE A 61 5.99 5.23 2.41
N ALA A 62 6.52 6.24 3.11
CA ALA A 62 6.15 6.50 4.51
C ALA A 62 4.63 6.79 4.65
N LEU A 63 4.05 7.56 3.73
CA LEU A 63 2.61 7.82 3.70
C LEU A 63 1.82 6.52 3.44
N GLN A 64 2.20 5.76 2.42
CA GLN A 64 1.54 4.51 2.07
C GLN A 64 1.60 3.48 3.20
N ALA A 65 2.73 3.41 3.93
CA ALA A 65 2.86 2.55 5.10
C ALA A 65 1.85 2.91 6.20
N ARG A 66 1.71 4.21 6.50
CA ARG A 66 0.73 4.69 7.49
C ARG A 66 -0.71 4.40 7.07
N GLU A 67 -1.04 4.64 5.81
CA GLU A 67 -2.38 4.39 5.29
C GLU A 67 -2.72 2.90 5.28
N ALA A 68 -1.80 2.05 4.83
CA ALA A 68 -1.98 0.61 4.83
C ALA A 68 -2.17 0.06 6.27
N ALA A 69 -1.38 0.54 7.23
CA ALA A 69 -1.57 0.18 8.64
C ALA A 69 -2.94 0.64 9.18
N ALA A 70 -3.40 1.83 8.80
CA ALA A 70 -4.72 2.32 9.17
C ALA A 70 -5.84 1.47 8.56
N PHE A 71 -5.72 1.04 7.30
CA PHE A 71 -6.68 0.12 6.68
C PHE A 71 -6.69 -1.26 7.34
N ALA A 72 -5.52 -1.81 7.68
CA ALA A 72 -5.43 -3.07 8.43
C ALA A 72 -6.22 -2.97 9.74
N SER A 73 -6.03 -1.89 10.50
CA SER A 73 -6.76 -1.65 11.74
C SER A 73 -8.27 -1.51 11.54
N ARG A 74 -8.71 -0.93 10.42
CA ARG A 74 -10.15 -0.87 10.10
C ARG A 74 -10.72 -2.26 9.88
N PHE A 75 -10.08 -3.08 9.06
CA PHE A 75 -10.56 -4.44 8.80
C PHE A 75 -10.55 -5.33 10.05
N ASP A 76 -9.55 -5.19 10.92
CA ASP A 76 -9.49 -5.92 12.20
C ASP A 76 -10.64 -5.59 13.16
N ARG A 77 -11.18 -4.38 13.05
CA ARG A 77 -12.25 -3.88 13.92
C ARG A 77 -13.62 -3.95 13.27
N SER A 78 -13.69 -4.40 12.01
CA SER A 78 -14.93 -4.51 11.27
C SER A 78 -15.68 -5.79 11.62
N GLU A 79 -17.00 -5.70 11.60
CA GLU A 79 -17.88 -6.86 11.58
C GLU A 79 -18.19 -7.26 10.13
N PRO A 80 -18.55 -8.54 9.87
CA PRO A 80 -19.00 -9.01 8.55
C PRO A 80 -20.11 -8.14 7.97
N PHE A 81 -20.05 -7.86 6.66
CA PHE A 81 -20.99 -6.95 6.02
C PHE A 81 -21.30 -7.34 4.56
N THR A 82 -22.42 -6.83 4.04
CA THR A 82 -22.85 -7.07 2.67
C THR A 82 -22.72 -5.81 1.83
N ILE A 83 -22.06 -5.93 0.66
CA ILE A 83 -22.07 -4.89 -0.37
C ILE A 83 -23.11 -5.24 -1.43
N PRO A 84 -24.16 -4.42 -1.61
CA PRO A 84 -25.10 -4.60 -2.71
C PRO A 84 -24.41 -4.27 -4.05
N HIS A 85 -24.58 -5.12 -5.07
CA HIS A 85 -24.17 -4.76 -6.43
C HIS A 85 -25.28 -3.89 -7.02
N SER A 86 -25.00 -2.60 -7.21
CA SER A 86 -25.78 -1.75 -8.10
C SER A 86 -25.54 -2.24 -9.52
N GLY A 87 -26.54 -2.89 -10.11
CA GLY A 87 -26.45 -3.48 -11.46
C GLY A 87 -26.00 -2.44 -12.47
N GLY A 88 -24.75 -2.56 -12.88
CA GLY A 88 -24.09 -1.76 -13.90
C GLY A 88 -23.13 -2.65 -14.66
N ASP A 89 -23.59 -3.85 -15.02
CA ASP A 89 -22.93 -4.66 -16.03
C ASP A 89 -23.26 -3.99 -17.38
N ALA A 90 -22.37 -3.11 -17.83
CA ALA A 90 -22.25 -2.81 -19.25
C ALA A 90 -21.59 -4.04 -19.88
N GLU A 91 -22.38 -5.05 -20.20
CA GLU A 91 -22.01 -6.15 -21.09
C GLU A 91 -22.90 -6.05 -22.34
N GLU A 92 -22.27 -5.70 -23.47
CA GLU A 92 -22.74 -6.02 -24.83
C GLU A 92 -21.83 -7.12 -25.37
#